data_AF-A0A2E4XMW5-F1
#
_entry.id   AF-A0A2E4XMW5-F1
#
_cell.length_a   1.000
_cell.length_b   1.000
_cell.length_c   1.000
_cell.angle_alpha   90.00
_cell.angle_beta   90.00
_cell.angle_gamma   90.00
#
_symmetry.space_group_name_H-M   'P 1'
#
loop_
_entity.id
_entity.type
_entity.pdbx_description
1 polymer ?
#
loop_
_entity_poly.entity_id
_entity_poly.type
_entity_poly.pdbx_seq_one_letter_code
_entity_poly.pdbx_strand_id
1 'polypeptide(L)'
;MIELILKNKYFKFIVLGFFILVFLFGRSFMGIYIFGFRIGELSMGLSLLFFAISYLTFYKNSFLDDLNKKIFFLIFSVINLTFIINAFIIDSSVSSYTFRSSSYIWTLGFLFFGYQFFKFNELNNNLIYIGLPILIYIYFFSIFGLPETVVEFILSISDKFEPHKGSDLLIIYITIFFVINRIFQNKRIGFEVFSLFSAVYFPLMLFKSRGSFIAFLIYFICEVIYFKSVIRSGFRRNILLVVLMLLLILQSVFFISGSGFIKTDEIESEVEYVATYRSDPDEEVFRLFYIAEDILGSKTTRIFSTDNNLNWRLQIWQDVIYDLYFENQLLFGYGYDEKIPAMEDPTRKGQDGLNENVHNYIITLLARGGLITVALYLSLYFLIIKTYRIGTNSNYLLIYLAPVLFVTLFDVAMENSHFPLILYFSLGMYFHKNKIFTNY
;
A
#
# COMPACT_ATOMS: atom_id res chain seq x y z
N MET A 1 -21.03 -23.95 -10.48
CA MET A 1 -19.59 -24.12 -10.85
C MET A 1 -18.67 -23.24 -10.02
N ILE A 2 -18.79 -21.89 -10.05
CA ILE A 2 -17.91 -20.97 -9.28
C ILE A 2 -17.88 -21.29 -7.78
N GLU A 3 -19.04 -21.54 -7.16
CA GLU A 3 -19.12 -21.90 -5.74
C GLU A 3 -18.34 -23.19 -5.39
N LEU A 4 -18.38 -24.20 -6.28
CA LEU A 4 -17.64 -25.45 -6.09
C LEU A 4 -16.13 -25.22 -6.12
N ILE A 5 -15.66 -24.31 -6.99
CA ILE A 5 -14.25 -23.91 -7.07
C ILE A 5 -13.84 -23.18 -5.78
N LEU A 6 -14.63 -22.21 -5.32
CA LEU A 6 -14.31 -21.42 -4.12
C LEU A 6 -14.32 -22.24 -2.82
N LYS A 7 -15.13 -23.31 -2.76
CA LYS A 7 -15.15 -24.27 -1.64
C LYS A 7 -14.05 -25.33 -1.72
N ASN A 8 -13.37 -25.46 -2.86
CA ASN A 8 -12.37 -26.50 -3.05
C ASN A 8 -11.12 -26.25 -2.18
N LYS A 9 -10.71 -27.28 -1.42
CA LYS A 9 -9.56 -27.21 -0.51
C LYS A 9 -8.24 -26.90 -1.24
N TYR A 10 -8.01 -27.47 -2.43
CA TYR A 10 -6.82 -27.20 -3.23
C TYR A 10 -6.80 -25.75 -3.72
N PHE A 11 -7.94 -25.22 -4.17
CA PHE A 11 -8.05 -23.82 -4.56
C PHE A 11 -7.74 -22.88 -3.38
N LYS A 12 -8.26 -23.17 -2.17
CA LYS A 12 -7.91 -22.43 -0.96
C LYS A 12 -6.39 -22.42 -0.70
N PHE A 13 -5.72 -23.57 -0.85
CA PHE A 13 -4.27 -23.65 -0.66
C PHE A 13 -3.49 -22.89 -1.73
N ILE A 14 -3.92 -22.92 -2.98
CA ILE A 14 -3.29 -22.15 -4.06
C ILE A 14 -3.37 -20.65 -3.76
N VAL A 15 -4.55 -20.16 -3.37
CA VAL A 15 -4.73 -18.74 -3.00
C VAL A 15 -3.86 -18.37 -1.81
N LEU A 16 -3.83 -19.20 -0.76
CA LEU A 16 -2.98 -18.94 0.40
C LEU A 16 -1.49 -18.95 0.03
N GLY A 17 -1.04 -19.92 -0.75
CA GLY A 17 0.34 -20.02 -1.24
C GLY A 17 0.75 -18.81 -2.08
N PHE A 18 -0.16 -18.34 -2.94
CA PHE A 18 0.04 -17.12 -3.71
C PHE A 18 0.29 -15.90 -2.80
N PHE A 19 -0.57 -15.67 -1.81
CA PHE A 19 -0.40 -14.54 -0.87
C PHE A 19 0.86 -14.66 -0.01
N ILE A 20 1.24 -15.88 0.39
CA ILE A 20 2.52 -16.12 1.10
C ILE A 20 3.69 -15.70 0.21
N LEU A 21 3.71 -16.10 -1.06
CA LEU A 21 4.79 -15.72 -1.99
C LEU A 21 4.81 -14.21 -2.26
N VAL A 22 3.64 -13.57 -2.37
CA VAL A 22 3.53 -12.11 -2.46
C VAL A 22 4.12 -11.44 -1.22
N PHE A 23 3.86 -11.96 -0.02
CA PHE A 23 4.44 -11.41 1.21
C PHE A 23 5.94 -11.66 1.34
N LEU A 24 6.45 -12.80 0.88
CA LEU A 24 7.86 -13.15 1.01
C LEU A 24 8.77 -12.43 0.00
N PHE A 25 8.26 -12.11 -1.19
CA PHE A 25 9.10 -11.64 -2.30
C PHE A 25 8.57 -10.39 -3.01
N GLY A 26 7.35 -9.93 -2.71
CA GLY A 26 6.79 -8.69 -3.24
C GLY A 26 6.93 -8.57 -4.76
N ARG A 27 7.59 -7.49 -5.20
CA ARG A 27 7.82 -7.22 -6.63
C ARG A 27 8.59 -8.34 -7.34
N SER A 28 9.55 -8.95 -6.67
CA SER A 28 10.37 -10.03 -7.25
C SER A 28 9.52 -11.24 -7.63
N PHE A 29 8.46 -11.57 -6.86
CA PHE A 29 7.52 -12.64 -7.22
C PHE A 29 6.55 -12.19 -8.31
N MET A 30 6.03 -10.97 -8.24
CA MET A 30 5.13 -10.44 -9.27
C MET A 30 5.81 -10.31 -10.64
N GLY A 31 7.13 -10.20 -10.66
CA GLY A 31 7.97 -10.13 -11.86
C GLY A 31 8.23 -11.46 -12.56
N ILE A 32 7.89 -12.60 -11.95
CA ILE A 32 8.17 -13.94 -12.52
C ILE A 32 7.40 -14.13 -13.84
N TYR A 33 8.07 -14.64 -14.86
CA TYR A 33 7.47 -14.93 -16.16
C TYR A 33 6.78 -16.30 -16.20
N ILE A 34 5.53 -16.32 -16.63
CA ILE A 34 4.73 -17.51 -16.92
C ILE A 34 4.09 -17.33 -18.30
N PHE A 35 4.37 -18.24 -19.24
CA PHE A 35 3.88 -18.16 -20.64
C PHE A 35 4.15 -16.80 -21.32
N GLY A 36 5.28 -16.15 -20.99
CA GLY A 36 5.67 -14.85 -21.55
C GLY A 36 5.06 -13.63 -20.86
N PHE A 37 4.17 -13.82 -19.88
CA PHE A 37 3.58 -12.74 -19.08
C PHE A 37 4.10 -12.76 -17.65
N ARG A 38 4.21 -11.60 -17.01
CA ARG A 38 4.57 -11.52 -15.58
C ARG A 38 3.38 -11.93 -14.71
N ILE A 39 3.65 -12.54 -13.55
CA ILE A 39 2.61 -12.88 -12.56
C ILE A 39 1.75 -11.66 -12.23
N GLY A 40 2.35 -10.47 -12.12
CA GLY A 40 1.61 -9.24 -11.86
C GLY A 40 0.65 -8.82 -12.98
N GLU A 41 1.02 -9.05 -14.23
CA GLU A 41 0.14 -8.80 -15.39
C GLU A 41 -1.02 -9.79 -15.43
N LEU A 42 -0.73 -11.08 -15.21
CA LEU A 42 -1.75 -12.12 -15.11
C LEU A 42 -2.71 -11.85 -13.94
N SER A 43 -2.18 -11.41 -12.80
CA SER A 43 -2.97 -11.04 -11.62
C SER A 43 -3.90 -9.86 -11.92
N MET A 44 -3.42 -8.86 -12.65
CA MET A 44 -4.26 -7.72 -13.07
C MET A 44 -5.36 -8.16 -14.05
N GLY A 45 -5.03 -9.02 -15.01
CA GLY A 45 -6.02 -9.60 -15.93
C GLY A 45 -7.09 -10.43 -15.21
N LEU A 46 -6.70 -11.24 -14.22
CA LEU A 46 -7.64 -11.96 -13.36
C LEU A 46 -8.51 -11.01 -12.55
N SER A 47 -7.95 -9.91 -12.03
CA SER A 47 -8.70 -8.88 -11.33
C SER A 47 -9.75 -8.24 -12.23
N LEU A 48 -9.39 -7.88 -13.47
CA LEU A 48 -10.32 -7.36 -14.46
C LEU A 48 -11.49 -8.34 -14.72
N LEU A 49 -11.21 -9.64 -14.82
CA LEU A 49 -12.26 -10.65 -14.98
C LEU A 49 -13.19 -10.72 -13.76
N PHE A 50 -12.64 -10.73 -12.54
CA PHE A 50 -13.45 -10.71 -11.32
C PHE A 50 -14.30 -9.45 -11.24
N PHE A 51 -13.75 -8.32 -11.64
CA PHE A 51 -14.45 -7.06 -11.69
C PHE A 51 -15.63 -7.13 -12.68
N ALA A 52 -15.41 -7.60 -13.91
CA ALA A 52 -16.45 -7.73 -14.93
C ALA A 52 -17.56 -8.71 -14.50
N ILE A 53 -17.20 -9.89 -13.98
CA ILE A 53 -18.17 -10.87 -13.47
C ILE A 53 -18.99 -10.28 -12.31
N SER A 54 -18.33 -9.56 -11.40
CA SER A 54 -18.99 -8.95 -10.24
C SER A 54 -19.93 -7.83 -10.65
N TYR A 55 -19.58 -7.05 -11.68
CA TYR A 55 -20.45 -6.06 -12.28
C TYR A 55 -21.72 -6.69 -12.88
N LEU A 56 -21.59 -7.76 -13.67
CA LEU A 56 -22.73 -8.48 -14.27
C LEU A 56 -23.64 -9.16 -13.23
N THR A 57 -23.05 -9.60 -12.11
CA THR A 57 -23.77 -10.33 -11.05
C THR A 57 -24.11 -9.46 -9.85
N PHE A 58 -23.89 -8.15 -9.93
CA PHE A 58 -23.90 -7.24 -8.79
C PHE A 58 -25.22 -7.29 -8.01
N TYR A 59 -26.36 -7.23 -8.71
CA TYR A 59 -27.69 -7.26 -8.10
C TYR A 59 -28.08 -8.60 -7.45
N LYS A 60 -27.39 -9.69 -7.81
CA LYS A 60 -27.61 -11.01 -7.20
C LYS A 60 -26.79 -11.22 -5.94
N ASN A 61 -25.79 -10.37 -5.69
CA ASN A 61 -24.92 -10.49 -4.53
C ASN A 61 -25.55 -9.80 -3.31
N SER A 62 -25.67 -10.53 -2.21
CA SER A 62 -26.13 -10.03 -0.91
C SER A 62 -25.12 -9.11 -0.20
N PHE A 63 -24.20 -8.49 -0.95
CA PHE A 63 -23.02 -7.80 -0.42
C PHE A 63 -23.35 -6.57 0.44
N LEU A 64 -24.41 -5.86 0.08
CA LEU A 64 -24.81 -4.60 0.72
C LEU A 64 -26.32 -4.61 0.96
N ASP A 65 -26.82 -3.73 1.84
CA ASP A 65 -28.24 -3.40 1.86
C ASP A 65 -28.64 -2.71 0.54
N ASP A 66 -29.91 -2.83 0.13
CA ASP A 66 -30.33 -2.48 -1.23
C ASP A 66 -30.04 -1.03 -1.66
N LEU A 67 -30.07 -0.07 -0.73
CA LEU A 67 -29.68 1.31 -1.03
C LEU A 67 -28.17 1.44 -1.28
N ASN A 68 -27.35 0.86 -0.40
CA ASN A 68 -25.89 0.87 -0.56
C ASN A 68 -25.46 0.06 -1.79
N LYS A 69 -26.18 -1.02 -2.14
CA LYS A 69 -25.99 -1.75 -3.41
C LYS A 69 -26.09 -0.80 -4.59
N LYS A 70 -27.19 -0.06 -4.71
CA LYS A 70 -27.43 0.85 -5.83
C LYS A 70 -26.34 1.94 -5.94
N ILE A 71 -25.96 2.56 -4.83
CA ILE A 71 -24.93 3.61 -4.81
C ILE A 71 -23.56 3.04 -5.19
N PHE A 72 -23.21 1.87 -4.64
CA PHE A 72 -21.94 1.23 -4.94
C PHE A 72 -21.89 0.85 -6.42
N PHE A 73 -22.92 0.19 -6.95
CA PHE A 73 -23.03 -0.09 -8.38
C PHE A 73 -22.86 1.17 -9.24
N LEU A 74 -23.56 2.26 -8.87
CA LEU A 74 -23.44 3.54 -9.57
C LEU A 74 -22.00 4.05 -9.61
N ILE A 75 -21.28 4.06 -8.48
CA ILE A 75 -19.88 4.52 -8.47
C ILE A 75 -19.01 3.64 -9.35
N PHE A 76 -19.16 2.32 -9.31
CA PHE A 76 -18.43 1.43 -10.21
C PHE A 76 -18.79 1.70 -11.67
N SER A 77 -20.06 1.87 -12.01
CA SER A 77 -20.49 2.23 -13.36
C SER A 77 -19.89 3.55 -13.81
N VAL A 78 -19.84 4.56 -12.94
CA VAL A 78 -19.26 5.88 -13.28
C VAL A 78 -17.74 5.78 -13.42
N ILE A 79 -17.02 5.04 -12.56
CA ILE A 79 -15.58 4.80 -12.72
C ILE A 79 -15.29 4.15 -14.08
N ASN A 80 -16.06 3.13 -14.47
CA ASN A 80 -15.93 2.50 -15.79
C ASN A 80 -16.25 3.47 -16.92
N LEU A 81 -17.31 4.27 -16.78
CA LEU A 81 -17.68 5.26 -17.78
C LEU A 81 -16.59 6.31 -17.94
N THR A 82 -15.98 6.79 -16.85
CA THR A 82 -14.84 7.72 -16.92
C THR A 82 -13.63 7.10 -17.60
N PHE A 83 -13.35 5.81 -17.37
CA PHE A 83 -12.31 5.11 -18.11
C PHE A 83 -12.63 5.04 -19.60
N ILE A 84 -13.86 4.66 -19.98
CA ILE A 84 -14.27 4.57 -21.38
C ILE A 84 -14.22 5.95 -22.07
N ILE A 85 -14.71 6.99 -21.42
CA ILE A 85 -14.65 8.36 -21.94
C ILE A 85 -13.19 8.76 -22.18
N ASN A 86 -12.33 8.61 -21.18
CA ASN A 86 -10.92 8.99 -21.34
C ASN A 86 -10.23 8.13 -22.41
N ALA A 87 -10.41 6.81 -22.39
CA ALA A 87 -9.74 5.88 -23.31
C ALA A 87 -10.19 6.00 -24.78
N PHE A 88 -11.38 6.51 -25.06
CA PHE A 88 -11.91 6.61 -26.43
C PHE A 88 -12.11 8.04 -26.94
N ILE A 89 -12.18 9.04 -26.06
CA ILE A 89 -12.40 10.45 -26.42
C ILE A 89 -11.15 11.29 -26.21
N ILE A 90 -10.39 11.03 -25.13
CA ILE A 90 -9.19 11.81 -24.79
C ILE A 90 -7.94 11.15 -25.37
N ASP A 91 -7.78 9.84 -25.13
CA ASP A 91 -6.66 9.06 -25.60
C ASP A 91 -6.67 8.93 -27.13
N SER A 92 -5.49 9.01 -27.72
CA SER A 92 -5.24 8.84 -29.16
C SER A 92 -5.37 7.39 -29.63
N SER A 93 -5.03 6.43 -28.76
CA SER A 93 -5.12 5.00 -29.05
C SER A 93 -5.21 4.15 -27.77
N VAL A 94 -5.95 3.04 -27.85
CA VAL A 94 -6.03 2.06 -26.76
C VAL A 94 -4.93 1.02 -26.95
N SER A 95 -3.93 1.04 -26.07
CA SER A 95 -2.79 0.12 -26.10
C SER A 95 -2.66 -0.66 -24.78
N SER A 96 -1.68 -1.57 -24.70
CA SER A 96 -1.33 -2.24 -23.45
C SER A 96 -0.92 -1.23 -22.36
N TYR A 97 -0.37 -0.08 -22.75
CA TYR A 97 0.00 0.99 -21.84
C TYR A 97 -1.24 1.63 -21.19
N THR A 98 -2.32 1.85 -21.96
CA THR A 98 -3.62 2.35 -21.44
C THR A 98 -4.14 1.49 -20.29
N PHE A 99 -4.02 0.17 -20.37
CA PHE A 99 -4.42 -0.75 -19.30
C PHE A 99 -3.45 -0.76 -18.11
N ARG A 100 -2.15 -0.55 -18.36
CA ARG A 100 -1.13 -0.46 -17.31
C ARG A 100 -1.33 0.81 -16.47
N SER A 101 -1.53 1.97 -17.11
CA SER A 101 -1.72 3.26 -16.44
C SER A 101 -3.06 3.37 -15.71
N SER A 102 -4.09 2.65 -16.19
CA SER A 102 -5.41 2.53 -15.53
C SER A 102 -5.52 1.37 -14.53
N SER A 103 -4.41 0.69 -14.20
CA SER A 103 -4.42 -0.53 -13.37
C SER A 103 -5.09 -0.36 -12.00
N TYR A 104 -5.01 0.82 -11.40
CA TYR A 104 -5.70 1.12 -10.13
C TYR A 104 -7.22 0.91 -10.21
N ILE A 105 -7.84 1.03 -11.39
CA ILE A 105 -9.26 0.71 -11.63
C ILE A 105 -9.50 -0.80 -11.57
N TRP A 106 -8.68 -1.55 -12.30
CA TRP A 106 -8.86 -2.99 -12.46
C TRP A 106 -8.57 -3.75 -11.17
N THR A 107 -7.67 -3.25 -10.33
CA THR A 107 -7.37 -3.85 -9.01
C THR A 107 -8.57 -3.90 -8.07
N LEU A 108 -9.61 -3.11 -8.30
CA LEU A 108 -10.88 -3.21 -7.55
C LEU A 108 -11.54 -4.59 -7.69
N GLY A 109 -11.21 -5.35 -8.74
CA GLY A 109 -11.62 -6.74 -8.87
C GLY A 109 -11.21 -7.62 -7.69
N PHE A 110 -10.06 -7.35 -7.07
CA PHE A 110 -9.61 -8.08 -5.89
C PHE A 110 -10.50 -7.86 -4.67
N LEU A 111 -11.22 -6.73 -4.58
CA LEU A 111 -12.21 -6.50 -3.53
C LEU A 111 -13.34 -7.53 -3.61
N PHE A 112 -13.86 -7.73 -4.81
CA PHE A 112 -14.92 -8.70 -5.05
C PHE A 112 -14.42 -10.13 -4.92
N PHE A 113 -13.21 -10.41 -5.41
CA PHE A 113 -12.60 -11.73 -5.24
C PHE A 113 -12.43 -12.07 -3.75
N GLY A 114 -11.88 -11.16 -2.95
CA GLY A 114 -11.76 -11.32 -1.50
C GLY A 114 -13.12 -11.58 -0.85
N TYR A 115 -14.13 -10.76 -1.18
CA TYR A 115 -15.48 -10.96 -0.66
C TYR A 115 -16.06 -12.34 -0.98
N GLN A 116 -15.97 -12.80 -2.23
CA GLN A 116 -16.52 -14.10 -2.61
C GLN A 116 -15.70 -15.26 -2.03
N PHE A 117 -14.38 -15.14 -1.95
CA PHE A 117 -13.52 -16.14 -1.35
C PHE A 117 -13.87 -16.38 0.12
N PHE A 118 -13.99 -15.31 0.90
CA PHE A 118 -14.27 -15.38 2.34
C PHE A 118 -15.74 -15.66 2.69
N LYS A 119 -16.66 -15.50 1.73
CA LYS A 119 -18.03 -16.02 1.85
C LYS A 119 -18.04 -17.53 2.10
N PHE A 120 -17.11 -18.27 1.49
CA PHE A 120 -17.04 -19.73 1.61
C PHE A 120 -15.90 -20.23 2.50
N ASN A 121 -14.86 -19.43 2.71
CA ASN A 121 -13.67 -19.82 3.45
C ASN A 121 -13.55 -19.06 4.79
N GLU A 122 -13.13 -19.77 5.83
CA GLU A 122 -12.83 -19.19 7.15
C GLU A 122 -11.32 -19.17 7.40
N LEU A 123 -10.92 -18.23 8.26
CA LEU A 123 -9.57 -18.11 8.79
C LEU A 123 -9.39 -19.07 9.96
N ASN A 124 -8.22 -19.70 10.04
CA ASN A 124 -7.86 -20.58 11.14
C ASN A 124 -6.78 -19.89 12.02
N ASN A 125 -6.75 -20.20 13.31
CA ASN A 125 -5.69 -19.82 14.25
C ASN A 125 -4.28 -20.18 13.74
N ASN A 126 -4.17 -21.17 12.87
CA ASN A 126 -2.91 -21.54 12.21
C ASN A 126 -2.25 -20.38 11.44
N LEU A 127 -3.00 -19.33 11.07
CA LEU A 127 -2.44 -18.14 10.46
C LEU A 127 -1.45 -17.40 11.36
N ILE A 128 -1.54 -17.55 12.68
CA ILE A 128 -0.55 -17.01 13.62
C ILE A 128 0.83 -17.65 13.35
N TYR A 129 0.85 -18.98 13.15
CA TYR A 129 2.06 -19.75 12.85
C TYR A 129 2.57 -19.58 11.42
N ILE A 130 1.85 -18.85 10.58
CA ILE A 130 2.29 -18.49 9.21
C ILE A 130 2.72 -17.02 9.16
N GLY A 131 1.89 -16.11 9.69
CA GLY A 131 2.11 -14.67 9.62
C GLY A 131 3.31 -14.19 10.44
N LEU A 132 3.50 -14.69 11.67
CA LEU A 132 4.65 -14.26 12.49
C LEU A 132 6.00 -14.69 11.88
N PRO A 133 6.18 -15.93 11.39
CA PRO A 133 7.40 -16.30 10.66
C PRO A 133 7.65 -15.48 9.40
N ILE A 134 6.61 -15.12 8.64
CA ILE A 134 6.74 -14.22 7.48
C ILE A 134 7.32 -12.87 7.90
N LEU A 135 6.84 -12.27 8.98
CA LEU A 135 7.38 -11.00 9.48
C LEU A 135 8.82 -11.14 9.97
N ILE A 136 9.15 -12.22 10.69
CA ILE A 136 10.54 -12.47 11.10
C ILE A 136 11.46 -12.58 9.87
N TYR A 137 11.06 -13.35 8.86
CA TYR A 137 11.80 -13.49 7.61
C TYR A 137 11.98 -12.14 6.92
N ILE A 138 10.90 -11.37 6.74
CA ILE A 138 10.93 -10.08 6.06
C ILE A 138 11.84 -9.09 6.79
N TYR A 139 11.81 -9.07 8.13
CA TYR A 139 12.68 -8.22 8.92
C TYR A 139 14.16 -8.48 8.61
N PHE A 140 14.59 -9.75 8.70
CA PHE A 140 15.96 -10.13 8.42
C PHE A 140 16.34 -9.94 6.95
N PHE A 141 15.46 -10.33 6.03
CA PHE A 141 15.64 -10.11 4.60
C PHE A 141 15.85 -8.63 4.27
N SER A 142 15.11 -7.73 4.94
CA SER A 142 15.19 -6.28 4.67
C SER A 142 16.50 -5.63 5.13
N ILE A 143 17.22 -6.29 6.06
CA ILE A 143 18.47 -5.82 6.65
C ILE A 143 19.68 -6.50 5.98
N PHE A 144 19.65 -7.82 5.88
CA PHE A 144 20.78 -8.62 5.43
C PHE A 144 20.72 -9.01 3.94
N GLY A 145 19.59 -8.76 3.27
CA GLY A 145 19.38 -9.19 1.89
C GLY A 145 19.23 -10.70 1.76
N LEU A 146 19.40 -11.20 0.54
CA LEU A 146 19.46 -12.64 0.23
C LEU A 146 20.86 -13.01 -0.22
N PRO A 147 21.26 -14.29 -0.07
CA PRO A 147 22.49 -14.79 -0.68
C PRO A 147 22.48 -14.57 -2.19
N GLU A 148 23.65 -14.29 -2.77
CA GLU A 148 23.83 -14.01 -4.19
C GLU A 148 23.26 -15.11 -5.09
N THR A 149 23.46 -16.38 -4.72
CA THR A 149 22.89 -17.53 -5.43
C THR A 149 21.37 -17.50 -5.53
N VAL A 150 20.68 -16.97 -4.52
CA VAL A 150 19.22 -16.82 -4.52
C VAL A 150 18.82 -15.62 -5.37
N VAL A 151 19.58 -14.54 -5.33
CA VAL A 151 19.34 -13.35 -6.17
C VAL A 151 19.49 -13.70 -7.66
N GLU A 152 20.56 -14.39 -8.04
CA GLU A 152 20.79 -14.88 -9.40
C GLU A 152 19.67 -15.83 -9.86
N PHE A 153 19.24 -16.74 -8.98
CA PHE A 153 18.10 -17.60 -9.28
C PHE A 153 16.83 -16.79 -9.56
N ILE A 154 16.51 -15.80 -8.73
CA ILE A 154 15.34 -14.93 -8.96
C ILE A 154 15.47 -14.17 -10.29
N LEU A 155 16.65 -13.60 -10.57
CA LEU A 155 16.92 -12.88 -11.83
C LEU A 155 16.82 -13.79 -13.06
N SER A 156 17.02 -15.11 -12.91
CA SER A 156 16.86 -16.06 -14.01
C SER A 156 15.39 -16.32 -14.41
N ILE A 157 14.43 -16.04 -13.51
CA ILE A 157 13.00 -16.32 -13.72
C ILE A 157 12.10 -15.07 -13.66
N SER A 158 12.61 -13.95 -13.14
CA SER A 158 11.86 -12.73 -12.85
C SER A 158 12.41 -11.52 -13.59
N ASP A 159 11.55 -10.53 -13.84
CA ASP A 159 11.93 -9.29 -14.51
C ASP A 159 13.01 -8.50 -13.76
N LYS A 160 12.98 -8.51 -12.43
CA LYS A 160 13.99 -7.93 -11.56
C LYS A 160 13.93 -8.51 -10.16
N PHE A 161 15.06 -8.41 -9.46
CA PHE A 161 15.11 -8.58 -8.02
C PHE A 161 14.97 -7.21 -7.35
N GLU A 162 13.96 -7.06 -6.50
CA GLU A 162 13.73 -5.84 -5.71
C GLU A 162 13.35 -6.23 -4.27
N PRO A 163 14.14 -5.80 -3.26
CA PRO A 163 13.77 -5.92 -1.87
C PRO A 163 12.50 -5.12 -1.54
N HIS A 164 11.82 -5.48 -0.46
CA HIS A 164 10.61 -4.78 -0.02
C HIS A 164 10.87 -3.30 0.25
N LYS A 165 10.05 -2.44 -0.34
CA LYS A 165 10.02 -1.00 -0.04
C LYS A 165 9.33 -0.75 1.30
N GLY A 166 9.47 0.47 1.83
CA GLY A 166 8.81 0.86 3.06
C GLY A 166 7.28 0.66 3.02
N SER A 167 6.61 0.95 1.90
CA SER A 167 5.16 0.74 1.75
C SER A 167 4.79 -0.75 1.72
N ASP A 168 5.62 -1.59 1.11
CA ASP A 168 5.43 -3.04 1.08
C ASP A 168 5.52 -3.64 2.48
N LEU A 169 6.57 -3.29 3.22
CA LEU A 169 6.74 -3.69 4.61
C LEU A 169 5.54 -3.29 5.46
N LEU A 170 5.05 -2.07 5.25
CA LEU A 170 3.92 -1.52 6.00
C LEU A 170 2.65 -2.33 5.73
N ILE A 171 2.26 -2.51 4.47
CA ILE A 171 0.99 -3.19 4.19
C ILE A 171 1.03 -4.65 4.62
N ILE A 172 2.16 -5.35 4.43
CA ILE A 172 2.31 -6.73 4.88
C ILE A 172 2.17 -6.81 6.40
N TYR A 173 2.87 -5.94 7.14
CA TYR A 173 2.78 -5.89 8.60
C TYR A 173 1.36 -5.60 9.08
N ILE A 174 0.72 -4.56 8.54
CA ILE A 174 -0.63 -4.16 8.92
C ILE A 174 -1.63 -5.26 8.59
N THR A 175 -1.58 -5.87 7.40
CA THR A 175 -2.50 -6.96 7.03
C THR A 175 -2.36 -8.16 7.97
N ILE A 176 -1.12 -8.58 8.26
CA ILE A 176 -0.85 -9.73 9.14
C ILE A 176 -1.33 -9.42 10.57
N PHE A 177 -0.88 -8.31 11.16
CA PHE A 177 -1.24 -7.99 12.55
C PHE A 177 -2.70 -7.61 12.72
N PHE A 178 -3.33 -7.00 11.71
CA PHE A 178 -4.74 -6.72 11.77
C PHE A 178 -5.53 -8.02 11.91
N VAL A 179 -5.17 -9.05 11.16
CA VAL A 179 -5.80 -10.37 11.28
C VAL A 179 -5.43 -11.05 12.59
N ILE A 180 -4.14 -11.16 12.89
CA ILE A 180 -3.63 -11.91 14.06
C ILE A 180 -4.16 -11.35 15.38
N ASN A 181 -4.16 -10.03 15.58
CA ASN A 181 -4.65 -9.41 16.81
C ASN A 181 -6.12 -9.72 17.11
N ARG A 182 -6.88 -10.09 16.08
CA ARG A 182 -8.31 -10.38 16.14
C ARG A 182 -8.61 -11.88 16.20
N ILE A 183 -7.61 -12.73 15.91
CA ILE A 183 -7.70 -14.19 16.00
C ILE A 183 -7.17 -14.69 17.36
N PHE A 184 -6.21 -13.99 17.97
CA PHE A 184 -5.68 -14.35 19.28
C PHE A 184 -6.80 -14.54 20.32
N GLN A 185 -6.93 -15.77 20.84
CA GLN A 185 -7.88 -16.08 21.91
C GLN A 185 -7.53 -15.30 23.19
N ASN A 186 -6.23 -15.20 23.51
CA ASN A 186 -5.76 -14.42 24.65
C ASN A 186 -5.31 -13.02 24.19
N LYS A 187 -6.17 -12.01 24.40
CA LYS A 187 -5.89 -10.61 24.05
C LYS A 187 -4.60 -10.06 24.70
N ARG A 188 -4.19 -10.58 25.86
CA ARG A 188 -2.93 -10.17 26.51
C ARG A 188 -1.71 -10.64 25.75
N ILE A 189 -1.70 -11.91 25.35
CA ILE A 189 -0.62 -12.47 24.54
C ILE A 189 -0.57 -11.76 23.20
N GLY A 190 -1.73 -11.52 22.57
CA GLY A 190 -1.80 -10.76 21.32
C GLY A 190 -1.19 -9.37 21.43
N PHE A 191 -1.52 -8.62 22.49
CA PHE A 191 -0.94 -7.30 22.74
C PHE A 191 0.59 -7.35 22.91
N GLU A 192 1.11 -8.34 23.64
CA GLU A 192 2.54 -8.47 23.88
C GLU A 192 3.31 -8.83 22.60
N VAL A 193 2.82 -9.81 21.85
CA VAL A 193 3.42 -10.19 20.56
C VAL A 193 3.42 -8.98 19.61
N PHE A 194 2.28 -8.29 19.49
CA PHE A 194 2.19 -7.07 18.68
C PHE A 194 3.18 -5.99 19.11
N SER A 195 3.32 -5.75 20.41
CA SER A 195 4.20 -4.69 20.94
C SER A 195 5.67 -5.01 20.70
N LEU A 196 6.08 -6.28 20.89
CA LEU A 196 7.45 -6.74 20.67
C LEU A 196 7.83 -6.69 19.17
N PHE A 197 6.94 -7.13 18.28
CA PHE A 197 7.17 -6.97 16.83
C PHE A 197 7.21 -5.50 16.43
N SER A 198 6.35 -4.66 17.02
CA SER A 198 6.34 -3.22 16.71
C SER A 198 7.65 -2.56 17.10
N ALA A 199 8.20 -2.92 18.27
CA ALA A 199 9.50 -2.44 18.74
C ALA A 199 10.64 -2.72 17.74
N VAL A 200 10.65 -3.92 17.16
CA VAL A 200 11.65 -4.31 16.15
C VAL A 200 11.44 -3.56 14.82
N TYR A 201 10.19 -3.38 14.41
CA TYR A 201 9.84 -2.77 13.12
C TYR A 201 9.92 -1.24 13.10
N PHE A 202 9.81 -0.56 14.25
CA PHE A 202 9.88 0.91 14.31
C PHE A 202 11.19 1.46 13.70
N PRO A 203 12.39 1.01 14.11
CA PRO A 203 13.64 1.42 13.47
C PRO A 203 13.71 1.06 11.98
N LEU A 204 13.26 -0.14 11.60
CA LEU A 204 13.28 -0.61 10.21
C LEU A 204 12.42 0.29 9.30
N MET A 205 11.21 0.62 9.74
CA MET A 205 10.30 1.49 8.99
C MET A 205 10.88 2.89 8.83
N LEU A 206 11.46 3.46 9.90
CA LEU A 206 12.08 4.78 9.87
C LEU A 206 13.24 4.83 8.87
N PHE A 207 14.07 3.79 8.86
CA PHE A 207 15.19 3.65 7.93
C PHE A 207 14.72 3.51 6.47
N LYS A 208 13.69 2.69 6.22
CA LYS A 208 13.21 2.41 4.85
C LYS A 208 12.38 3.54 4.26
N SER A 209 11.51 4.19 5.03
CA SER A 209 10.67 5.30 4.56
C SER A 209 10.01 6.05 5.71
N ARG A 210 10.23 7.37 5.79
CA ARG A 210 9.56 8.24 6.77
C ARG A 210 8.03 8.22 6.63
N GLY A 211 7.51 8.15 5.39
CA GLY A 211 6.08 8.05 5.13
C GLY A 211 5.49 6.76 5.70
N SER A 212 6.18 5.63 5.50
CA SER A 212 5.80 4.35 6.08
C SER A 212 5.93 4.33 7.59
N PHE A 213 6.94 4.97 8.17
CA PHE A 213 7.07 5.11 9.62
C PHE A 213 5.89 5.87 10.25
N ILE A 214 5.47 6.98 9.66
CA ILE A 214 4.31 7.75 10.17
C ILE A 214 3.04 6.91 10.05
N ALA A 215 2.82 6.23 8.91
CA ALA A 215 1.70 5.31 8.75
C ALA A 215 1.73 4.18 9.80
N PHE A 216 2.91 3.62 10.05
CA PHE A 216 3.11 2.58 11.06
C PHE A 216 2.79 3.09 12.46
N LEU A 217 3.18 4.32 12.79
CA LEU A 217 2.86 4.97 14.05
C LEU A 217 1.35 5.16 14.22
N ILE A 218 0.65 5.60 13.17
CA ILE A 218 -0.83 5.69 13.15
C ILE A 218 -1.44 4.31 13.47
N TYR A 219 -0.98 3.27 12.78
CA TYR A 219 -1.46 1.90 13.02
C TYR A 219 -1.20 1.45 14.46
N PHE A 220 0.01 1.67 14.96
CA PHE A 220 0.42 1.32 16.32
C PHE A 220 -0.47 1.98 17.37
N ILE A 221 -0.69 3.29 17.27
CA ILE A 221 -1.56 4.03 18.19
C ILE A 221 -2.98 3.46 18.15
N CYS A 222 -3.53 3.20 16.96
CA CYS A 222 -4.86 2.63 16.81
C CYS A 222 -4.99 1.23 17.44
N GLU A 223 -4.00 0.34 17.26
CA GLU A 223 -4.00 -0.99 17.87
C GLU A 223 -3.75 -0.95 19.39
N VAL A 224 -2.94 -0.01 19.90
CA VAL A 224 -2.80 0.22 21.35
C VAL A 224 -4.14 0.65 21.97
N ILE A 225 -4.89 1.52 21.29
CA ILE A 225 -6.25 1.90 21.72
C ILE A 225 -7.19 0.69 21.70
N TYR A 226 -7.06 -0.22 20.72
CA TYR A 226 -7.81 -1.48 20.67
C TYR A 226 -7.52 -2.36 21.89
N PHE A 227 -6.25 -2.47 22.33
CA PHE A 227 -5.85 -3.27 23.49
C PHE A 227 -5.97 -2.58 24.86
N LYS A 228 -6.56 -1.38 24.94
CA LYS A 228 -6.61 -0.56 26.17
C LYS A 228 -7.11 -1.28 27.43
N SER A 229 -8.03 -2.25 27.28
CA SER A 229 -8.60 -3.00 28.41
C SER A 229 -7.55 -3.88 29.10
N VAL A 230 -6.62 -4.44 28.32
CA VAL A 230 -5.60 -5.37 28.79
C VAL A 230 -4.35 -4.65 29.29
N ILE A 231 -4.14 -3.41 28.83
CA ILE A 231 -3.07 -2.54 29.35
C ILE A 231 -3.36 -2.17 30.80
N ARG A 232 -4.63 -1.95 31.19
CA ARG A 232 -4.97 -1.49 32.54
C ARG A 232 -4.82 -2.55 33.64
N SER A 233 -4.76 -3.84 33.31
CA SER A 233 -4.84 -4.93 34.29
C SER A 233 -3.51 -5.42 34.86
N GLY A 234 -2.37 -5.04 34.28
CA GLY A 234 -1.07 -5.69 34.60
C GLY A 234 0.12 -4.75 34.66
N PHE A 235 0.18 -3.84 35.64
CA PHE A 235 1.26 -2.84 35.76
C PHE A 235 2.68 -3.44 35.68
N ARG A 236 2.99 -4.46 36.48
CA ARG A 236 4.32 -5.13 36.47
C ARG A 236 4.63 -5.74 35.10
N ARG A 237 3.64 -6.40 34.49
CA ARG A 237 3.77 -7.05 33.18
C ARG A 237 3.95 -6.03 32.06
N ASN A 238 3.36 -4.84 32.18
CA ASN A 238 3.58 -3.72 31.25
C ASN A 238 4.97 -3.12 31.40
N ILE A 239 5.46 -2.92 32.62
CA ILE A 239 6.84 -2.44 32.83
C ILE A 239 7.82 -3.41 32.17
N LEU A 240 7.65 -4.71 32.41
CA LEU A 240 8.49 -5.73 31.78
C LEU A 240 8.41 -5.66 30.25
N LEU A 241 7.21 -5.52 29.69
CA LEU A 241 7.02 -5.38 28.25
C LEU A 241 7.74 -4.14 27.70
N VAL A 242 7.64 -3.00 28.37
CA VAL A 242 8.33 -1.76 27.96
C VAL A 242 9.85 -1.94 27.98
N VAL A 243 10.40 -2.56 29.02
CA VAL A 243 11.84 -2.86 29.09
C VAL A 243 12.26 -3.77 27.93
N LEU A 244 11.50 -4.83 27.65
CA LEU A 244 11.77 -5.71 26.51
C LEU A 244 11.68 -4.99 25.16
N MET A 245 10.69 -4.13 24.98
CA MET A 245 10.57 -3.30 23.77
C MET A 245 11.76 -2.37 23.59
N LEU A 246 12.25 -1.73 24.67
CA LEU A 246 13.43 -0.86 24.60
C LEU A 246 14.68 -1.64 24.19
N LEU A 247 14.90 -2.83 24.75
CA LEU A 247 16.00 -3.71 24.36
C LEU A 247 15.91 -4.12 22.87
N LEU A 248 14.72 -4.47 22.41
CA LEU A 248 14.49 -4.83 21.00
C LEU A 248 14.67 -3.64 20.04
N ILE A 249 14.26 -2.43 20.44
CA ILE A 249 14.51 -1.21 19.65
C ILE A 249 16.02 -1.00 19.52
N LEU A 250 16.77 -1.05 20.62
CA LEU A 250 18.22 -0.88 20.62
C LEU A 250 18.91 -1.93 19.74
N GLN A 251 18.49 -3.20 19.87
CA GLN A 251 18.98 -4.29 19.02
C GLN A 251 18.68 -4.03 17.54
N SER A 252 17.46 -3.59 17.21
CA SER A 252 17.07 -3.33 15.83
C SER A 252 17.84 -2.16 15.22
N VAL A 253 18.06 -1.07 15.98
CA VAL A 253 18.93 0.04 15.58
C VAL A 253 20.35 -0.46 15.32
N PHE A 254 20.90 -1.32 16.20
CA PHE A 254 22.23 -1.90 16.02
C PHE A 254 22.33 -2.75 14.75
N PHE A 255 21.34 -3.60 14.46
CA PHE A 255 21.35 -4.42 13.25
C PHE A 255 21.25 -3.59 11.97
N ILE A 256 20.39 -2.58 11.96
CA ILE A 256 20.20 -1.70 10.79
C ILE A 256 21.47 -0.87 10.54
N SER A 257 22.13 -0.39 11.60
CA SER A 257 23.39 0.35 11.46
C SER A 257 24.60 -0.53 11.15
N GLY A 258 24.61 -1.80 11.56
CA GLY A 258 25.76 -2.69 11.40
C GLY A 258 25.78 -3.58 10.14
N SER A 259 24.70 -3.63 9.35
CA SER A 259 24.60 -4.60 8.24
C SER A 259 25.31 -4.11 6.97
N GLY A 260 26.26 -4.86 6.40
CA GLY A 260 27.02 -4.47 5.19
C GLY A 260 26.25 -4.39 3.85
N PHE A 261 24.96 -4.75 3.82
CA PHE A 261 24.03 -4.36 2.73
C PHE A 261 23.68 -2.86 2.81
N ILE A 262 23.94 -2.25 3.96
CA ILE A 262 23.90 -0.84 4.32
C ILE A 262 25.35 -0.50 4.66
N LYS A 263 26.18 -0.20 3.65
CA LYS A 263 27.62 -0.04 3.87
C LYS A 263 27.89 1.01 4.96
N THR A 264 28.70 0.63 5.94
CA THR A 264 29.18 1.45 7.06
C THR A 264 30.00 2.67 6.63
N ASP A 265 30.44 2.74 5.37
CA ASP A 265 31.04 3.95 4.80
C ASP A 265 30.01 5.09 4.68
N GLU A 266 28.71 4.76 4.64
CA GLU A 266 27.60 5.71 4.63
C GLU A 266 27.19 6.18 6.02
N ILE A 267 27.69 5.66 7.16
CA ILE A 267 27.21 6.17 8.47
C ILE A 267 28.00 7.39 8.92
N GLU A 268 29.31 7.41 8.72
CA GLU A 268 30.07 8.67 8.86
C GLU A 268 29.69 9.63 7.75
N SER A 269 29.61 9.16 6.49
CA SER A 269 29.28 10.05 5.39
C SER A 269 27.81 10.41 5.29
N GLU A 270 26.81 9.64 5.76
CA GLU A 270 25.39 10.07 5.80
C GLU A 270 25.08 10.83 7.06
N VAL A 271 25.69 10.57 8.23
CA VAL A 271 25.49 11.49 9.38
C VAL A 271 26.14 12.84 9.06
N GLU A 272 27.29 12.83 8.38
CA GLU A 272 27.95 14.03 7.89
C GLU A 272 27.25 14.61 6.65
N TYR A 273 26.74 13.86 5.67
CA TYR A 273 25.98 14.34 4.48
C TYR A 273 24.53 14.76 4.84
N VAL A 274 23.90 14.11 5.82
CA VAL A 274 22.67 14.58 6.45
C VAL A 274 22.92 15.90 7.20
N ALA A 275 24.14 16.12 7.71
CA ALA A 275 24.53 17.38 8.35
C ALA A 275 25.08 18.44 7.37
N THR A 276 25.73 18.06 6.25
CA THR A 276 26.54 18.94 5.38
C THR A 276 26.05 19.01 3.93
N TYR A 277 25.27 18.06 3.43
CA TYR A 277 24.51 18.20 2.17
C TYR A 277 23.12 18.84 2.41
N ARG A 278 22.78 19.09 3.68
CA ARG A 278 21.60 19.86 4.12
C ARG A 278 21.93 21.32 4.47
N SER A 279 23.18 21.73 4.35
CA SER A 279 23.57 23.13 4.33
C SER A 279 23.58 23.60 2.88
N ASP A 280 22.46 24.19 2.46
CA ASP A 280 22.52 25.24 1.44
C ASP A 280 23.53 26.30 1.94
N PRO A 281 24.43 26.86 1.10
CA PRO A 281 25.44 27.83 1.55
C PRO A 281 24.85 29.11 2.14
N ASP A 282 23.54 29.32 1.97
CA ASP A 282 22.78 30.45 2.51
C ASP A 282 21.86 29.99 3.66
N GLU A 283 22.33 30.12 4.91
CA GLU A 283 21.62 30.35 6.21
C GLU A 283 20.10 29.97 6.32
N GLU A 284 19.50 29.30 7.32
CA GLU A 284 19.91 28.79 8.64
C GLU A 284 18.78 27.99 9.36
N VAL A 285 17.66 27.60 8.72
CA VAL A 285 16.51 26.98 9.43
C VAL A 285 15.83 25.88 8.62
N PHE A 286 15.80 24.65 9.14
CA PHE A 286 14.96 23.57 8.60
C PHE A 286 13.48 23.98 8.63
N ARG A 287 12.85 24.05 7.46
CA ARG A 287 11.42 24.36 7.30
C ARG A 287 10.74 23.21 6.59
N LEU A 288 9.88 22.50 7.31
CA LEU A 288 9.13 21.38 6.75
C LEU A 288 8.28 21.82 5.54
N PHE A 289 7.62 22.97 5.65
CA PHE A 289 6.95 23.63 4.54
C PHE A 289 7.20 25.14 4.60
N TYR A 290 7.46 25.76 3.45
CA TYR A 290 7.49 27.21 3.30
C TYR A 290 6.95 27.59 1.92
N ILE A 291 6.54 28.85 1.78
CA ILE A 291 6.02 29.39 0.53
C ILE A 291 7.08 30.33 -0.04
N ALA A 292 7.41 30.17 -1.31
CA ALA A 292 8.33 31.04 -2.04
C ALA A 292 7.91 31.16 -3.51
N GLU A 293 8.45 32.16 -4.22
CA GLU A 293 8.28 32.24 -5.67
C GLU A 293 9.25 31.27 -6.36
N ASP A 294 8.75 30.60 -7.40
CA ASP A 294 9.58 29.75 -8.26
C ASP A 294 10.55 30.60 -9.09
N ILE A 295 11.84 30.46 -8.78
CA ILE A 295 12.92 31.22 -9.40
C ILE A 295 13.23 30.67 -10.81
N LEU A 296 12.80 29.43 -11.13
CA LEU A 296 13.28 28.67 -12.29
C LEU A 296 12.36 28.69 -13.53
N GLY A 297 11.22 29.40 -13.53
CA GLY A 297 10.54 29.64 -14.82
C GLY A 297 9.11 30.15 -14.77
N SER A 298 8.32 29.82 -13.76
CA SER A 298 6.89 30.16 -13.73
C SER A 298 6.57 31.49 -13.01
N LYS A 299 7.48 31.97 -12.13
CA LYS A 299 7.22 33.07 -11.16
C LYS A 299 5.93 32.87 -10.36
N THR A 300 5.46 31.64 -10.20
CA THR A 300 4.30 31.35 -9.36
C THR A 300 4.74 31.11 -7.92
N THR A 301 3.86 31.47 -6.98
CA THR A 301 4.04 31.15 -5.57
C THR A 301 3.80 29.65 -5.35
N ARG A 302 4.82 28.94 -4.87
CA ARG A 302 4.80 27.49 -4.66
C ARG A 302 5.12 27.13 -3.22
N ILE A 303 4.73 25.92 -2.82
CA ILE A 303 5.09 25.31 -1.54
C ILE A 303 6.38 24.51 -1.74
N PHE A 304 7.35 24.75 -0.85
CA PHE A 304 8.65 24.10 -0.82
C PHE A 304 8.89 23.41 0.52
N SER A 305 9.88 22.53 0.57
CA SER A 305 10.41 21.94 1.80
C SER A 305 11.92 22.02 1.80
N THR A 306 12.54 22.19 2.97
CA THR A 306 14.00 22.03 3.09
C THR A 306 14.42 20.55 3.05
N ASP A 307 13.48 19.60 3.12
CA ASP A 307 13.77 18.20 2.84
C ASP A 307 13.74 17.93 1.34
N ASN A 308 14.90 17.61 0.75
CA ASN A 308 15.05 17.43 -0.70
C ASN A 308 14.07 16.40 -1.29
N ASN A 309 13.81 15.29 -0.60
CA ASN A 309 12.97 14.22 -1.12
C ASN A 309 11.47 14.59 -1.06
N LEU A 310 11.05 15.27 0.00
CA LEU A 310 9.72 15.86 0.09
C LEU A 310 9.55 17.01 -0.91
N ASN A 311 10.53 17.89 -1.02
CA ASN A 311 10.51 19.03 -1.94
C ASN A 311 10.38 18.56 -3.40
N TRP A 312 11.17 17.57 -3.79
CA TRP A 312 11.10 16.96 -5.12
C TRP A 312 9.69 16.45 -5.44
N ARG A 313 9.01 15.77 -4.50
CA ARG A 313 7.61 15.36 -4.67
C ARG A 313 6.65 16.55 -4.74
N LEU A 314 6.82 17.55 -3.87
CA LEU A 314 5.98 18.76 -3.87
C LEU A 314 6.06 19.50 -5.20
N GLN A 315 7.23 19.57 -5.84
CA GLN A 315 7.37 20.19 -7.16
C GLN A 315 6.56 19.41 -8.20
N ILE A 316 6.73 18.09 -8.27
CA ILE A 316 5.98 17.22 -9.19
C ILE A 316 4.48 17.38 -9.00
N TRP A 317 3.99 17.34 -7.77
CA TRP A 317 2.55 17.43 -7.49
C TRP A 317 1.97 18.78 -7.89
N GLN A 318 2.71 19.85 -7.65
CA GLN A 318 2.29 21.19 -8.05
C GLN A 318 2.33 21.36 -9.56
N ASP A 319 3.34 20.83 -10.27
CA ASP A 319 3.37 20.87 -11.73
C ASP A 319 2.15 20.18 -12.33
N VAL A 320 1.82 18.96 -11.87
CA VAL A 320 0.61 18.26 -12.33
C VAL A 320 -0.65 19.12 -12.15
N ILE A 321 -0.78 19.80 -11.01
CA ILE A 321 -1.96 20.65 -10.74
C ILE A 321 -1.97 21.88 -11.66
N TYR A 322 -0.82 22.53 -11.85
CA TYR A 322 -0.70 23.72 -12.69
C TYR A 322 -0.92 23.38 -14.17
N ASP A 323 -0.28 22.34 -14.67
CA ASP A 323 -0.40 21.88 -16.05
C ASP A 323 -1.87 21.54 -16.37
N LEU A 324 -2.54 20.76 -15.51
CA LEU A 324 -3.98 20.46 -15.66
C LEU A 324 -4.86 21.70 -15.64
N TYR A 325 -4.50 22.70 -14.82
CA TYR A 325 -5.25 23.95 -14.73
C TYR A 325 -5.07 24.79 -16.00
N PHE A 326 -3.84 24.96 -16.47
CA PHE A 326 -3.52 25.76 -17.66
C PHE A 326 -4.04 25.12 -18.95
N GLU A 327 -4.06 23.79 -19.03
CA GLU A 327 -4.62 23.05 -20.17
C GLU A 327 -6.15 22.88 -20.10
N ASN A 328 -6.80 23.39 -19.04
CA ASN A 328 -8.24 23.26 -18.79
C ASN A 328 -8.71 21.79 -18.73
N GLN A 329 -7.85 20.90 -18.22
CA GLN A 329 -8.09 19.47 -18.08
C GLN A 329 -8.34 19.02 -16.63
N LEU A 330 -8.38 19.95 -15.67
CA LEU A 330 -8.55 19.66 -14.23
C LEU A 330 -9.73 18.74 -13.91
N LEU A 331 -10.82 18.80 -14.69
CA LEU A 331 -12.02 17.99 -14.44
C LEU A 331 -11.88 16.52 -14.89
N PHE A 332 -11.17 16.24 -15.99
CA PHE A 332 -11.11 14.93 -16.65
C PHE A 332 -9.71 14.29 -16.70
N GLY A 333 -8.66 15.05 -16.40
CA GLY A 333 -7.26 14.61 -16.45
C GLY A 333 -6.71 14.48 -17.88
N TYR A 334 -5.47 14.01 -17.97
CA TYR A 334 -4.73 13.76 -19.21
C TYR A 334 -5.17 12.50 -19.95
N GLY A 335 -5.83 11.55 -19.28
CA GLY A 335 -6.07 10.21 -19.83
C GLY A 335 -4.95 9.20 -19.52
N TYR A 336 -4.89 8.13 -20.31
CA TYR A 336 -4.15 6.90 -19.96
C TYR A 336 -3.11 6.46 -20.99
N ASP A 337 -3.11 7.01 -22.20
CA ASP A 337 -2.24 6.57 -23.31
C ASP A 337 -0.81 7.11 -23.24
N GLU A 338 -0.57 8.20 -22.50
CA GLU A 338 0.75 8.82 -22.39
C GLU A 338 1.31 8.90 -20.95
N LYS A 339 2.57 9.32 -20.81
CA LYS A 339 3.17 9.62 -19.50
C LYS A 339 2.55 10.89 -18.94
N ILE A 340 2.52 11.02 -17.63
CA ILE A 340 2.09 12.27 -17.00
C ILE A 340 3.14 13.34 -17.39
N PRO A 341 2.77 14.50 -17.97
CA PRO A 341 3.72 15.48 -18.49
C PRO A 341 4.81 15.90 -17.49
N ALA A 342 4.44 16.11 -16.23
CA ALA A 342 5.35 16.42 -15.14
C ALA A 342 6.45 15.35 -14.89
N MET A 343 6.31 14.14 -15.43
CA MET A 343 7.27 13.03 -15.33
C MET A 343 8.13 12.84 -16.60
N GLU A 344 7.95 13.69 -17.62
CA GLU A 344 8.79 13.65 -18.83
C GLU A 344 10.19 14.24 -18.59
N ASP A 345 10.30 15.17 -17.65
CA ASP A 345 11.56 15.75 -17.19
C ASP A 345 12.54 14.65 -16.73
N PRO A 346 13.72 14.52 -17.39
CA PRO A 346 14.73 13.51 -17.06
C PRO A 346 15.18 13.52 -15.60
N THR A 347 15.15 14.68 -14.93
CA THR A 347 15.58 14.82 -13.52
C THR A 347 14.64 14.11 -12.54
N ARG A 348 13.46 13.67 -12.99
CA ARG A 348 12.41 13.03 -12.18
C ARG A 348 12.27 11.54 -12.43
N LYS A 349 13.06 10.99 -13.34
CA LYS A 349 12.96 9.59 -13.77
C LYS A 349 13.71 8.61 -12.88
N GLY A 350 14.31 9.09 -11.79
CA GLY A 350 15.15 8.28 -10.90
C GLY A 350 16.47 7.88 -11.56
N GLN A 351 17.29 7.12 -10.83
CA GLN A 351 18.61 6.68 -11.32
C GLN A 351 18.54 5.69 -12.48
N ASP A 352 17.46 4.90 -12.56
CA ASP A 352 17.25 3.93 -13.65
C ASP A 352 16.61 4.56 -14.89
N GLY A 353 16.10 5.80 -14.79
CA GLY A 353 15.43 6.50 -15.89
C GLY A 353 14.05 5.96 -16.25
N LEU A 354 13.50 5.03 -15.45
CA LEU A 354 12.26 4.29 -15.76
C LEU A 354 11.04 4.76 -14.95
N ASN A 355 11.22 5.67 -13.99
CA ASN A 355 10.10 6.13 -13.17
C ASN A 355 9.13 7.02 -13.97
N GLU A 356 7.85 6.65 -13.96
CA GLU A 356 6.75 7.36 -14.64
C GLU A 356 5.67 7.82 -13.65
N ASN A 357 5.87 7.57 -12.35
CA ASN A 357 4.85 7.78 -11.33
C ASN A 357 5.16 9.02 -10.50
N VAL A 358 4.09 9.70 -10.06
CA VAL A 358 4.16 10.96 -9.30
C VAL A 358 4.31 10.77 -7.79
N HIS A 359 4.41 9.52 -7.31
CA HIS A 359 4.59 9.17 -5.89
C HIS A 359 3.50 9.71 -4.95
N ASN A 360 2.27 9.84 -5.45
CA ASN A 360 1.10 10.19 -4.65
C ASN A 360 -0.18 9.74 -5.35
N TYR A 361 -0.91 8.83 -4.73
CA TYR A 361 -2.09 8.23 -5.31
C TYR A 361 -3.18 9.25 -5.67
N ILE A 362 -3.41 10.29 -4.85
CA ILE A 362 -4.43 11.30 -5.15
C ILE A 362 -4.01 12.12 -6.38
N ILE A 363 -2.74 12.46 -6.48
CA ILE A 363 -2.21 13.20 -7.64
C ILE A 363 -2.22 12.31 -8.89
N THR A 364 -1.96 11.01 -8.78
CA THR A 364 -2.12 10.05 -9.89
C THR A 364 -3.57 10.02 -10.37
N LEU A 365 -4.55 9.91 -9.45
CA LEU A 365 -5.97 9.93 -9.81
C LEU A 365 -6.38 11.24 -10.50
N LEU A 366 -5.87 12.37 -9.99
CA LEU A 366 -6.11 13.69 -10.57
C LEU A 366 -5.50 13.81 -11.97
N ALA A 367 -4.24 13.38 -12.14
CA ALA A 367 -3.55 13.40 -13.44
C ALA A 367 -4.28 12.54 -14.48
N ARG A 368 -4.77 11.36 -14.10
CA ARG A 368 -5.35 10.40 -15.05
C ARG A 368 -6.82 10.66 -15.37
N GLY A 369 -7.61 11.03 -14.37
CA GLY A 369 -9.07 11.12 -14.48
C GLY A 369 -9.69 12.39 -13.89
N GLY A 370 -8.86 13.35 -13.50
CA GLY A 370 -9.28 14.64 -12.99
C GLY A 370 -10.00 14.58 -11.63
N LEU A 371 -10.60 15.71 -11.27
CA LEU A 371 -11.37 15.86 -10.03
C LEU A 371 -12.54 14.87 -9.94
N ILE A 372 -13.12 14.46 -11.07
CA ILE A 372 -14.19 13.46 -11.10
C ILE A 372 -13.69 12.13 -10.56
N THR A 373 -12.56 11.62 -11.06
CA THR A 373 -12.00 10.35 -10.58
C THR A 373 -11.57 10.43 -9.12
N VAL A 374 -10.95 11.54 -8.68
CA VAL A 374 -10.63 11.75 -7.26
C VAL A 374 -11.90 11.66 -6.39
N ALA A 375 -12.97 12.37 -6.75
CA ALA A 375 -14.23 12.36 -6.01
C ALA A 375 -14.86 10.96 -5.96
N LEU A 376 -14.80 10.19 -7.06
CA LEU A 376 -15.31 8.82 -7.12
C LEU A 376 -14.55 7.88 -6.18
N TYR A 377 -13.22 7.94 -6.15
CA TYR A 377 -12.43 7.09 -5.26
C TYR A 377 -12.59 7.45 -3.78
N LEU A 378 -12.66 8.75 -3.45
CA LEU A 378 -12.98 9.18 -2.08
C LEU A 378 -14.38 8.70 -1.67
N SER A 379 -15.36 8.79 -2.58
CA SER A 379 -16.71 8.26 -2.36
C SER A 379 -16.72 6.74 -2.19
N LEU A 380 -15.92 6.02 -2.97
CA LEU A 380 -15.77 4.58 -2.86
C LEU A 380 -15.24 4.17 -1.48
N TYR A 381 -14.13 4.78 -1.02
CA TYR A 381 -13.58 4.49 0.30
C TYR A 381 -14.56 4.84 1.42
N PHE A 382 -15.24 5.98 1.31
CA PHE A 382 -16.28 6.37 2.26
C PHE A 382 -17.41 5.32 2.35
N LEU A 383 -17.89 4.82 1.20
CA LEU A 383 -18.93 3.79 1.19
C LEU A 383 -18.46 2.46 1.73
N ILE A 384 -17.23 2.04 1.41
CA ILE A 384 -16.64 0.82 1.99
C ILE A 384 -16.65 0.92 3.52
N ILE A 385 -16.20 2.05 4.08
CA ILE A 385 -16.21 2.31 5.52
C ILE A 385 -17.63 2.32 6.08
N LYS A 386 -18.55 3.04 5.44
CA LYS A 386 -19.94 3.18 5.86
C LYS A 386 -20.63 1.81 5.90
N THR A 387 -20.52 1.03 4.84
CA THR A 387 -21.13 -0.30 4.77
C THR A 387 -20.52 -1.23 5.81
N TYR A 388 -19.19 -1.27 5.94
CA TYR A 388 -18.55 -2.09 6.97
C TYR A 388 -19.08 -1.73 8.36
N ARG A 389 -19.20 -0.44 8.67
CA ARG A 389 -19.71 0.04 9.96
C ARG A 389 -21.16 -0.41 10.18
N ILE A 390 -22.03 -0.31 9.17
CA ILE A 390 -23.43 -0.75 9.26
C ILE A 390 -23.50 -2.26 9.49
N GLY A 391 -22.78 -3.07 8.69
CA GLY A 391 -22.85 -4.53 8.76
C GLY A 391 -22.19 -5.15 10.00
N THR A 392 -21.27 -4.43 10.66
CA THR A 392 -20.46 -4.96 11.76
C THR A 392 -20.57 -4.18 13.08
N ASN A 393 -21.31 -3.08 13.08
CA ASN A 393 -21.39 -2.10 14.17
C ASN A 393 -20.03 -1.68 14.74
N SER A 394 -19.03 -1.50 13.87
CA SER A 394 -17.63 -1.34 14.26
C SER A 394 -16.87 -0.41 13.32
N ASN A 395 -15.98 0.40 13.89
CA ASN A 395 -15.09 1.30 13.14
C ASN A 395 -13.70 0.69 12.89
N TYR A 396 -13.49 -0.60 13.21
CA TYR A 396 -12.15 -1.21 13.14
C TYR A 396 -11.54 -1.20 11.74
N LEU A 397 -12.33 -1.14 10.68
CA LEU A 397 -11.78 -1.00 9.34
C LEU A 397 -10.89 0.26 9.20
N LEU A 398 -11.17 1.32 9.95
CA LEU A 398 -10.35 2.54 9.95
C LEU A 398 -8.94 2.28 10.50
N ILE A 399 -8.78 1.34 11.44
CA ILE A 399 -7.47 0.96 11.99
C ILE A 399 -6.59 0.39 10.86
N TYR A 400 -7.19 -0.27 9.87
CA TYR A 400 -6.48 -0.77 8.69
C TYR A 400 -6.34 0.29 7.59
N LEU A 401 -7.46 0.91 7.19
CA LEU A 401 -7.51 1.80 6.03
C LEU A 401 -6.73 3.10 6.23
N ALA A 402 -6.81 3.73 7.41
CA ALA A 402 -6.17 5.02 7.64
C ALA A 402 -4.64 4.98 7.42
N PRO A 403 -3.87 4.07 8.04
CA PRO A 403 -2.44 4.00 7.81
C PRO A 403 -2.10 3.53 6.39
N VAL A 404 -2.86 2.59 5.82
CA VAL A 404 -2.62 2.10 4.45
C VAL A 404 -2.85 3.18 3.41
N LEU A 405 -3.90 4.00 3.54
CA LEU A 405 -4.13 5.13 2.63
C LEU A 405 -3.18 6.31 2.90
N PHE A 406 -2.69 6.47 4.13
CA PHE A 406 -1.70 7.51 4.42
C PHE A 406 -0.40 7.28 3.64
N VAL A 407 0.11 6.04 3.59
CA VAL A 407 1.39 5.78 2.90
C VAL A 407 1.31 6.02 1.40
N THR A 408 0.13 5.86 0.79
CA THR A 408 -0.06 6.08 -0.66
C THR A 408 0.02 7.55 -1.06
N LEU A 409 0.02 8.48 -0.09
CA LEU A 409 0.25 9.91 -0.34
C LEU A 409 1.71 10.24 -0.61
N PHE A 410 2.64 9.33 -0.31
CA PHE A 410 4.08 9.60 -0.36
C PHE A 410 4.88 8.52 -1.12
N ASP A 411 4.21 7.53 -1.71
CA ASP A 411 4.82 6.41 -2.41
C ASP A 411 3.97 5.95 -3.59
N VAL A 412 4.58 5.22 -4.52
CA VAL A 412 3.98 4.61 -5.73
C VAL A 412 3.26 3.29 -5.38
N ALA A 413 2.59 3.28 -4.24
CA ALA A 413 2.07 2.06 -3.66
C ALA A 413 0.90 1.50 -4.49
N MET A 414 -0.03 2.33 -4.93
CA MET A 414 -1.26 1.89 -5.61
C MET A 414 -1.06 1.56 -7.10
N GLU A 415 0.05 2.00 -7.69
CA GLU A 415 0.45 1.74 -9.07
C GLU A 415 1.23 0.43 -9.22
N ASN A 416 1.74 -0.13 -8.11
CA ASN A 416 2.32 -1.46 -8.07
C ASN A 416 1.24 -2.55 -8.14
N SER A 417 1.60 -3.78 -8.50
CA SER A 417 0.62 -4.87 -8.63
C SER A 417 0.27 -5.56 -7.31
N HIS A 418 1.20 -5.64 -6.36
CA HIS A 418 1.02 -6.40 -5.11
C HIS A 418 0.34 -5.60 -4.00
N PHE A 419 0.69 -4.34 -3.80
CA PHE A 419 0.10 -3.52 -2.73
C PHE A 419 -1.43 -3.34 -2.87
N PRO A 420 -1.99 -2.88 -4.02
CA PRO A 420 -3.44 -2.77 -4.17
C PRO A 420 -4.13 -4.14 -4.15
N LEU A 421 -3.46 -5.20 -4.60
CA LEU A 421 -3.95 -6.57 -4.49
C LEU A 421 -4.15 -6.96 -3.02
N ILE A 422 -3.14 -6.75 -2.17
CA ILE A 422 -3.22 -7.02 -0.72
C ILE A 422 -4.32 -6.17 -0.08
N LEU A 423 -4.36 -4.87 -0.40
CA LEU A 423 -5.36 -3.93 0.09
C LEU A 423 -6.77 -4.42 -0.22
N TYR A 424 -7.12 -4.54 -1.50
CA TYR A 424 -8.49 -4.82 -1.91
C TYR A 424 -8.93 -6.23 -1.53
N PHE A 425 -8.07 -7.25 -1.64
CA PHE A 425 -8.41 -8.59 -1.17
C PHE A 425 -8.71 -8.62 0.33
N SER A 426 -7.91 -7.91 1.15
CA SER A 426 -8.14 -7.78 2.59
C SER A 426 -9.42 -7.01 2.90
N LEU A 427 -9.74 -5.94 2.16
CA LEU A 427 -11.01 -5.24 2.32
C LEU A 427 -12.21 -6.16 2.05
N GLY A 428 -12.13 -7.00 1.03
CA GLY A 428 -13.16 -7.98 0.70
C GLY A 428 -13.39 -8.99 1.85
N MET A 429 -12.31 -9.43 2.48
CA MET A 429 -12.34 -10.28 3.67
C MET A 429 -13.09 -9.63 4.84
N TYR A 430 -12.83 -8.35 5.11
CA TYR A 430 -13.36 -7.68 6.30
C TYR A 430 -14.89 -7.54 6.30
N PHE A 431 -15.55 -7.58 5.15
CA PHE A 431 -17.02 -7.66 5.09
C PHE A 431 -17.61 -8.93 5.72
N HIS A 432 -16.80 -9.98 5.91
CA HIS A 432 -17.18 -11.20 6.61
C HIS A 432 -16.72 -11.21 8.08
N LYS A 433 -16.52 -10.02 8.69
CA LYS A 433 -16.02 -9.87 10.08
C LYS A 433 -16.68 -10.83 11.07
N ASN A 434 -18.01 -10.89 11.10
CA ASN A 434 -18.75 -11.69 12.10
C ASN A 434 -18.52 -13.21 11.92
N LYS A 435 -18.23 -13.64 10.70
CA LYS A 435 -17.89 -15.03 10.39
C LYS A 435 -16.42 -15.33 10.69
N ILE A 436 -15.53 -14.37 10.41
CA ILE A 436 -14.08 -14.57 10.46
C ILE A 436 -13.51 -14.35 11.86
N PHE A 437 -14.03 -13.37 12.60
CA PHE A 437 -13.54 -13.02 13.92
C PHE A 437 -14.60 -13.38 14.95
N THR A 438 -14.60 -14.65 15.36
CA THR A 438 -15.60 -15.26 16.25
C THR A 438 -15.46 -14.85 17.73
N ASN A 439 -14.32 -14.30 18.13
CA ASN A 439 -14.01 -13.93 19.53
C ASN A 439 -14.32 -12.46 19.87
N TYR A 440 -15.37 -11.89 19.27
CA TYR A 440 -15.77 -10.50 19.50
C TYR A 440 -16.90 -10.33 20.50
#